data_AF-A0A7Y8D403-F1
#
_entry.id   AF-A0A7Y8D403-F1
#
_cell.length_a   1.000
_cell.length_b   1.000
_cell.length_c   1.000
_cell.angle_alpha   90.00
_cell.angle_beta   90.00
_cell.angle_gamma   90.00
#
_symmetry.space_group_name_H-M   'P 1'
#
loop_
_entity.id
_entity.type
_entity.pdbx_description
1 polymer ?
#
loop_
_entity_poly.entity_id
_entity_poly.type
_entity_poly.pdbx_seq_one_letter_code
_entity_poly.pdbx_strand_id
1 'polypeptide(L)'
;MTKPTIALTELVEKGADADLLKQMIQFVAQRMMEFDVEGLCGAGFDVKSPDRTNSRNGYRDRLWQTRAGDVDLKIPKLRQGSYFPGFLEPRRTAEKAMA
;
A
#
# COMPACT_ATOMS: atom_id res chain seq x y z
N MET A 1 -30.96 -10.74 -12.94
CA MET A 1 -30.04 -10.62 -11.78
C MET A 1 -28.61 -10.55 -12.34
N THR A 2 -28.16 -9.35 -12.70
CA THR A 2 -26.81 -9.13 -13.23
C THR A 2 -25.80 -9.33 -12.09
N LYS A 3 -24.84 -10.22 -12.31
CA LYS A 3 -23.81 -10.53 -11.32
C LYS A 3 -22.96 -9.26 -11.13
N PRO A 4 -22.66 -8.84 -9.89
CA PRO A 4 -21.87 -7.63 -9.62
C PRO A 4 -20.47 -7.65 -10.27
N THR A 5 -19.96 -8.85 -10.61
CA THR A 5 -18.73 -9.03 -11.37
C THR A 5 -18.78 -8.49 -12.81
N ILE A 6 -19.94 -8.55 -13.48
CA ILE A 6 -20.09 -8.11 -14.89
C ILE A 6 -20.06 -6.58 -14.98
N ALA A 7 -20.70 -5.90 -14.02
CA ALA A 7 -20.71 -4.43 -13.95
C ALA A 7 -19.33 -3.86 -13.64
N LEU A 8 -18.51 -4.60 -12.88
CA LEU A 8 -17.15 -4.21 -12.53
C LEU A 8 -16.19 -4.38 -13.72
N THR A 9 -16.37 -5.44 -14.53
CA THR A 9 -15.61 -5.64 -15.77
C THR A 9 -15.96 -4.58 -16.83
N GLU A 10 -17.23 -4.21 -17.00
CA GLU A 10 -17.64 -3.14 -17.94
C GLU A 10 -17.09 -1.76 -17.55
N LEU A 11 -16.91 -1.50 -16.25
CA LEU A 11 -16.35 -0.24 -15.77
C LEU A 11 -14.84 -0.15 -16.01
N VAL A 12 -14.13 -1.28 -15.91
CA VAL A 12 -12.70 -1.40 -16.20
C VAL A 12 -12.42 -1.29 -17.70
N GLU A 13 -13.32 -1.78 -18.56
CA GLU A 13 -13.22 -1.68 -20.02
C GLU A 13 -13.34 -0.24 -20.56
N LYS A 14 -13.81 0.73 -19.76
CA LYS A 14 -13.89 2.16 -20.13
C LYS A 14 -12.56 2.94 -20.04
N GLY A 15 -11.43 2.25 -19.88
CA GLY A 15 -10.15 2.56 -20.52
C GLY A 15 -9.34 3.80 -20.07
N ALA A 16 -9.94 4.83 -19.49
CA ALA A 16 -9.21 5.98 -18.93
C ALA A 16 -9.01 5.90 -17.40
N ASP A 17 -9.74 5.01 -16.73
CA ASP A 17 -9.89 5.01 -15.26
C ASP A 17 -9.01 3.97 -14.54
N ALA A 18 -8.58 2.89 -15.23
CA ALA A 18 -7.83 1.81 -14.57
C ALA A 18 -6.43 2.25 -14.10
N ASP A 19 -5.70 2.99 -14.94
CA ASP A 19 -4.38 3.53 -14.56
C ASP A 19 -4.50 4.62 -13.48
N LEU A 20 -5.56 5.44 -13.53
CA LEU A 20 -5.85 6.42 -12.49
C LEU A 20 -6.15 5.73 -11.16
N LEU A 21 -7.01 4.70 -11.16
CA LEU A 21 -7.33 3.90 -9.98
C LEU A 21 -6.07 3.21 -9.42
N LYS A 22 -5.23 2.63 -10.28
CA LYS A 22 -3.94 2.04 -9.89
C LYS A 22 -3.05 3.07 -9.19
N GLN A 23 -2.91 4.27 -9.74
CA GLN A 23 -2.13 5.36 -9.14
C GLN A 23 -2.72 5.84 -7.81
N MET A 24 -4.05 5.96 -7.72
CA MET A 24 -4.74 6.34 -6.48
C MET A 24 -4.53 5.29 -5.38
N ILE A 25 -4.68 4.01 -5.71
CA ILE A 25 -4.42 2.91 -4.78
C ILE A 25 -2.96 2.94 -4.31
N GLN A 26 -2.02 3.13 -5.23
CA GLN A 26 -0.60 3.26 -4.91
C GLN A 26 -0.34 4.41 -3.95
N PHE A 27 -0.91 5.58 -4.23
CA PHE A 27 -0.75 6.78 -3.41
C PHE A 27 -1.31 6.59 -2.00
N VAL A 28 -2.55 6.10 -1.89
CA VAL A 28 -3.20 5.85 -0.60
C VAL A 28 -2.44 4.79 0.21
N ALA A 29 -2.04 3.69 -0.43
CA ALA A 29 -1.28 2.64 0.23
C ALA A 29 0.08 3.14 0.74
N GLN A 30 0.80 3.94 -0.04
CA GLN A 30 2.07 4.54 0.40
C GLN A 30 1.86 5.51 1.56
N ARG A 31 0.83 6.37 1.49
CA ARG A 31 0.53 7.32 2.57
C ARG A 31 0.12 6.64 3.87
N MET A 32 -0.66 5.56 3.78
CA MET A 32 -1.03 4.75 4.93
C MET A 32 0.21 4.12 5.58
N MET A 33 1.11 3.55 4.77
CA MET A 33 2.38 3.00 5.29
C MET A 33 3.28 4.07 5.91
N GLU A 34 3.27 5.30 5.39
CA GLU A 34 4.01 6.40 5.99
C GLU A 34 3.48 6.74 7.37
N PHE A 35 2.16 6.88 7.51
CA PHE A 35 1.51 7.20 8.77
C PHE A 35 1.77 6.14 9.83
N ASP A 36 1.63 4.86 9.47
CA ASP A 36 1.92 3.73 10.36
C ASP A 36 3.36 3.79 10.88
N VAL A 37 4.31 4.08 9.99
CA VAL A 37 5.74 4.14 10.30
C VAL A 37 6.11 5.37 11.13
N GLU A 38 5.46 6.51 10.92
CA GLU A 38 5.62 7.69 11.77
C GLU A 38 5.19 7.39 13.21
N GLY A 39 4.04 6.71 13.38
CA GLY A 39 3.58 6.23 14.68
C GLY A 39 4.57 5.27 15.34
N LEU A 40 5.11 4.30 14.58
CA LEU A 40 6.11 3.36 15.07
C LEU A 40 7.47 4.01 15.42
N CYS A 41 7.84 5.10 14.74
CA CYS A 41 9.10 5.80 15.00
C CYS A 41 8.96 6.88 16.09
N GLY A 42 7.73 7.26 16.47
CA GLY A 42 7.44 8.38 17.38
C GLY A 42 7.72 9.76 16.77
N ALA A 43 7.99 9.84 15.47
CA ALA A 43 8.37 11.07 14.79
C ALA A 43 8.18 10.97 13.27
N GLY A 44 7.80 12.10 12.67
CA GLY A 44 7.68 12.28 11.22
C GLY A 44 8.98 12.02 10.46
N PHE A 45 8.91 11.88 9.14
CA PHE A 45 10.13 11.79 8.32
C PHE A 45 10.98 13.08 8.43
N ASP A 46 12.28 12.90 8.68
CA ASP A 46 13.28 13.99 8.82
C ASP A 46 12.99 15.04 9.94
N VAL A 47 12.04 14.73 10.83
CA VAL A 47 11.72 15.60 11.96
C VAL A 47 12.64 15.27 13.15
N LYS A 48 13.32 16.29 13.70
CA LYS A 48 14.02 16.16 14.99
C LYS A 48 12.99 16.15 16.10
N SER A 49 12.89 15.05 16.84
CA SER A 49 12.00 14.90 17.98
C SER A 49 12.72 14.16 19.11
N PRO A 50 12.57 14.58 20.38
CA PRO A 50 13.10 13.85 21.52
C PRO A 50 12.40 12.50 21.72
N ASP A 51 11.16 12.34 21.23
CA ASP A 51 10.37 11.12 21.36
C ASP A 51 10.71 10.06 20.29
N ARG A 52 11.67 10.35 19.40
CA ARG A 52 12.07 9.43 18.33
C ARG A 52 12.75 8.19 18.89
N THR A 53 12.11 7.03 18.73
CA THR A 53 12.64 5.73 19.15
C THR A 53 13.27 4.93 18.00
N ASN A 54 12.88 5.21 16.76
CA ASN A 54 13.36 4.51 15.58
C ASN A 54 13.47 5.45 14.37
N SER A 55 14.05 4.96 13.27
CA SER A 55 14.13 5.71 12.02
C SER A 55 14.00 4.81 10.80
N ARG A 56 13.58 5.44 9.70
CA ARG A 56 13.42 4.78 8.40
C ARG A 56 14.80 4.60 7.74
N ASN A 57 14.98 3.49 7.03
CA ASN A 57 16.23 3.13 6.34
C ASN A 57 15.96 2.73 4.89
N GLY A 58 15.33 3.62 4.14
CA GLY A 58 14.93 3.38 2.75
C GLY A 58 13.72 2.44 2.62
N TYR A 59 13.62 1.81 1.45
CA TYR A 59 12.44 1.06 1.04
C TYR A 59 12.79 -0.34 0.52
N ARG A 60 11.76 -1.18 0.40
CA ARG A 60 11.79 -2.47 -0.30
C ARG A 60 10.64 -2.48 -1.30
N ASP A 61 10.96 -2.82 -2.54
CA ASP A 61 9.97 -2.95 -3.59
C ASP A 61 9.12 -4.21 -3.40
N ARG A 62 7.83 -4.08 -3.66
CA ARG A 62 6.86 -5.16 -3.58
C ARG A 62 5.76 -4.93 -4.62
N LEU A 63 5.57 -5.91 -5.50
CA LEU A 63 4.42 -5.95 -6.38
C LEU A 63 3.17 -6.36 -5.58
N TRP A 64 2.08 -5.61 -5.72
CA TRP A 64 0.78 -5.93 -5.16
C TRP A 64 -0.23 -6.07 -6.29
N GLN A 65 -0.71 -7.30 -6.51
CA GLN A 65 -1.69 -7.59 -7.56
C GLN A 65 -3.09 -7.27 -7.03
N THR A 66 -3.71 -6.26 -7.62
CA THR A 66 -5.07 -5.81 -7.27
C THR A 66 -6.03 -6.06 -8.43
N ARG A 67 -7.34 -5.94 -8.19
CA ARG A 67 -8.34 -5.99 -9.28
C ARG A 67 -8.17 -4.85 -10.30
N ALA A 68 -7.60 -3.72 -9.89
CA ALA A 68 -7.30 -2.59 -10.76
C ALA A 68 -5.95 -2.75 -11.50
N GLY A 69 -5.27 -3.89 -11.32
CA GLY A 69 -3.97 -4.19 -11.90
C GLY A 69 -2.85 -4.28 -10.88
N ASP A 70 -1.64 -4.45 -11.39
CA ASP A 70 -0.44 -4.63 -10.58
C ASP A 70 0.10 -3.29 -10.09
N VAL A 71 0.18 -3.10 -8.78
CA VAL A 71 0.63 -1.87 -8.12
C VAL A 71 2.02 -2.06 -7.52
N ASP A 72 2.97 -1.21 -7.89
CA ASP A 72 4.31 -1.20 -7.30
C ASP A 72 4.31 -0.45 -5.95
N LEU A 73 4.57 -1.17 -4.87
CA LEU A 73 4.66 -0.59 -3.53
C LEU A 73 6.11 -0.48 -3.05
N LYS A 74 6.40 0.62 -2.36
CA LYS A 74 7.66 0.85 -1.66
C LYS A 74 7.43 0.70 -0.16
N ILE A 75 7.60 -0.51 0.36
CA ILE A 75 7.42 -0.80 1.79
C ILE A 75 8.58 -0.16 2.57
N PRO A 76 8.32 0.75 3.53
CA PRO A 76 9.37 1.35 4.34
C PRO A 76 10.14 0.31 5.16
N LYS A 77 11.45 0.50 5.28
CA LYS A 77 12.31 -0.28 6.18
C LYS A 77 12.60 0.52 7.44
N LEU A 78 12.63 -0.14 8.58
CA LEU A 78 13.05 0.45 9.85
C LEU A 78 14.51 0.06 10.14
N ARG A 79 15.23 0.89 10.92
CA ARG A 79 16.59 0.54 11.38
C ARG A 79 16.59 -0.59 12.39
N GLN A 80 15.57 -0.64 13.24
CA GLN A 80 15.36 -1.70 14.22
C GLN A 80 14.00 -2.36 14.00
N GLY A 81 13.97 -3.70 14.07
CA GLY A 81 12.77 -4.49 13.82
C GLY A 81 12.35 -4.57 12.34
N SER A 82 11.19 -5.15 12.09
CA SER A 82 10.60 -5.27 10.75
C SER A 82 9.22 -4.64 10.70
N TYR A 83 8.98 -3.78 9.72
CA TYR A 83 7.65 -3.28 9.39
C TYR A 83 7.04 -4.10 8.25
N PHE A 84 5.75 -4.43 8.39
CA PHE A 84 4.94 -5.00 7.32
C PHE A 84 3.53 -4.40 7.41
N PRO A 85 2.98 -3.86 6.30
CA PRO A 85 1.67 -3.23 6.31
C PRO A 85 0.56 -4.24 6.58
N GLY A 86 -0.41 -3.87 7.42
CA GLY A 86 -1.51 -4.76 7.81
C GLY A 86 -2.49 -5.12 6.68
N PHE A 87 -2.52 -4.33 5.60
CA PHE A 87 -3.38 -4.59 4.44
C PHE A 87 -2.78 -5.60 3.44
N LEU A 88 -1.53 -6.03 3.64
CA LEU A 88 -0.92 -7.11 2.85
C LEU A 88 -0.86 -8.40 3.67
N GLU A 89 -0.86 -9.54 2.98
CA GLU A 89 -0.57 -10.83 3.60
C GLU A 89 0.91 -11.19 3.38
N PRO A 90 1.63 -11.65 4.42
CA PRO A 90 2.99 -12.13 4.24
C PRO A 90 3.04 -13.24 3.19
N ARG A 91 3.94 -13.09 2.19
CA ARG A 91 4.18 -14.05 1.09
C ARG A 91 3.09 -14.14 0.00
N ARG A 92 1.95 -13.45 0.12
CA ARG A 92 0.95 -13.37 -0.96
C ARG A 92 1.12 -12.10 -1.77
N THR A 93 1.03 -12.22 -3.09
CA THR A 93 1.13 -11.07 -4.01
C THR A 93 -0.25 -10.50 -4.34
N ALA A 94 -1.28 -11.35 -4.37
CA ALA A 94 -2.65 -10.95 -4.62
C ALA A 94 -3.33 -10.32 -3.41
N GLU A 95 -4.18 -9.32 -3.67
CA GLU A 95 -5.10 -8.76 -2.68
C GLU A 95 -5.97 -9.84 -2.02
N LYS A 96 -6.30 -9.63 -0.75
CA LYS A 96 -7.24 -10.47 -0.01
C LYS A 96 -8.65 -10.14 -0.47
N ALA A 97 -9.34 -11.08 -1.11
CA ALA A 97 -10.77 -10.97 -1.33
C ALA A 97 -11.52 -11.15 0.01
N MET A 98 -12.63 -10.44 0.21
CA MET A 98 -13.55 -10.70 1.32
C MET A 98 -13.93 -12.18 1.28
N ALA A 99 -13.59 -12.90 2.35
CA ALA A 99 -14.10 -14.24 2.63
C ALA A 99 -15.41 -14.12 3.40
#